data_AF-D4XDL7-F1
#
_entry.id   AF-D4XDL7-F1
#
_cell.length_a   1.000
_cell.length_b   1.000
_cell.length_c   1.000
_cell.angle_alpha   90.00
_cell.angle_beta   90.00
_cell.angle_gamma   90.00
#
_symmetry.space_group_name_H-M   'P 1'
#
loop_
_entity.id
_entity.type
_entity.pdbx_description
1 polymer ?
#
loop_
_entity_poly.entity_id
_entity_poly.type
_entity_poly.pdbx_seq_one_letter_code
_entity_poly.pdbx_strand_id
1 'polypeptide(L)'
;MIEAFWIPLLPPYLIGLVLSFAVEALLTPRPVAPWRRPMAAVGVHVGVWTLAFALELMLFRRPYFAVANVLAIELLIVLVSNAKYQALREPFVYPDFEYFLDAVKHPRLYLPFFGVGKALAAGGGYFLALWAGLTLEESLTAGAGLWLVSFSELPQESPFDPIVPMFPFLLHSSTFGLGGLMLIWGAGNAVQHPSASANDDLTRGGLFASLWSYALEERRSISDVVRQLSPFSPDATALQVTGQLPNLVAVQSESFFRARLIKRIPKQTKICPLLKFIA
;
A
#
# COMPACT_ATOMS: atom_id res chain seq x y z
N MET A 1 -17.50 5.53 -29.97
CA MET A 1 -17.53 6.03 -28.57
C MET A 1 -16.52 5.34 -27.66
N ILE A 2 -16.48 4.00 -27.57
CA ILE A 2 -15.51 3.27 -26.74
C ILE A 2 -14.05 3.55 -27.13
N GLU A 3 -13.70 3.48 -28.42
CA GLU A 3 -12.31 3.69 -28.88
C GLU A 3 -11.77 5.08 -28.54
N ALA A 4 -12.61 6.11 -28.66
CA ALA A 4 -12.25 7.49 -28.35
C ALA A 4 -11.93 7.73 -26.86
N PHE A 5 -12.46 6.89 -25.97
CA PHE A 5 -12.12 6.92 -24.54
C PHE A 5 -10.79 6.21 -24.26
N TRP A 6 -10.56 5.04 -24.87
CA TRP A 6 -9.39 4.21 -24.54
C TRP A 6 -8.10 4.69 -25.18
N ILE A 7 -8.14 5.26 -26.39
CA ILE A 7 -6.95 5.71 -27.12
C ILE A 7 -6.13 6.76 -26.32
N PRO A 8 -6.72 7.84 -25.77
CA PRO A 8 -5.96 8.79 -24.97
C PRO A 8 -5.59 8.25 -23.58
N LEU A 9 -6.29 7.22 -23.09
CA LEU A 9 -6.10 6.67 -21.75
C LEU A 9 -5.00 5.61 -21.67
N LEU A 10 -4.84 4.82 -22.73
CA LEU A 10 -3.97 3.65 -22.74
C LEU A 10 -2.47 4.01 -22.64
N PRO A 11 -1.94 5.02 -23.36
CA PRO A 11 -0.55 5.44 -23.20
C PRO A 11 -0.20 5.89 -21.76
N PRO A 12 -0.90 6.85 -21.12
CA PRO A 12 -0.57 7.24 -19.75
C PRO A 12 -0.72 6.08 -18.77
N TYR A 13 -1.76 5.25 -18.91
CA TYR A 13 -1.93 4.07 -18.06
C TYR A 13 -0.75 3.10 -18.15
N LEU A 14 -0.31 2.73 -19.35
CA LEU A 14 0.79 1.78 -19.55
C LEU A 14 2.14 2.36 -19.13
N ILE A 15 2.40 3.63 -19.45
CA ILE A 15 3.62 4.33 -19.03
C ILE A 15 3.67 4.38 -17.50
N GLY A 16 2.57 4.78 -16.86
CA GLY A 16 2.48 4.84 -15.41
C GLY A 16 2.63 3.47 -14.76
N LEU A 17 2.05 2.41 -15.35
CA LEU A 17 2.22 1.04 -14.84
C LEU A 17 3.69 0.61 -14.87
N VAL A 18 4.41 0.87 -15.97
CA VAL A 18 5.85 0.57 -16.05
C VAL A 18 6.64 1.40 -15.03
N LEU A 19 6.33 2.68 -14.90
CA LEU A 19 6.96 3.56 -13.92
C LEU A 19 6.68 3.15 -12.48
N SER A 20 5.51 2.61 -12.17
CA SER A 20 5.18 2.11 -10.82
C SER A 20 6.14 1.00 -10.38
N PHE A 21 6.42 0.03 -11.26
CA PHE A 21 7.44 -0.99 -11.00
C PHE A 21 8.86 -0.41 -10.88
N ALA A 22 9.17 0.67 -11.62
CA ALA A 22 10.45 1.36 -11.52
C ALA A 22 10.59 2.10 -10.18
N VAL A 23 9.53 2.75 -9.71
CA VAL A 23 9.46 3.39 -8.38
C VAL A 23 9.58 2.35 -7.28
N GLU A 24 8.84 1.25 -7.37
CA GLU A 24 8.94 0.13 -6.44
C GLU A 24 10.37 -0.45 -6.37
N ALA A 25 11.11 -0.46 -7.48
CA ALA A 25 12.50 -0.92 -7.51
C ALA A 25 13.48 -0.04 -6.70
N LEU A 26 13.06 1.14 -6.24
CA LEU A 26 13.82 2.00 -5.33
C LEU A 26 13.74 1.55 -3.87
N LEU A 27 12.92 0.55 -3.55
CA LEU A 27 12.81 0.00 -2.19
C LEU A 27 14.11 -0.66 -1.71
N THR A 28 14.29 -0.62 -0.39
CA THR A 28 15.34 -1.33 0.33
C THR A 28 14.70 -2.24 1.39
N PRO A 29 14.86 -3.58 1.33
CA PRO A 29 15.55 -4.33 0.28
C PRO A 29 14.81 -4.30 -1.06
N ARG A 30 15.55 -4.37 -2.17
CA ARG A 30 14.99 -4.25 -3.53
C ARG A 30 14.18 -5.50 -3.91
N PRO A 31 12.90 -5.35 -4.33
CA PRO A 31 12.12 -6.45 -4.87
C PRO A 31 12.74 -7.09 -6.11
N VAL A 32 12.54 -8.40 -6.27
CA VAL A 32 12.92 -9.09 -7.50
C VAL A 32 12.11 -8.54 -8.67
N ALA A 33 12.66 -8.68 -9.88
CA ALA A 33 11.99 -8.20 -11.08
C ALA A 33 10.58 -8.83 -11.25
N PRO A 34 9.60 -8.11 -11.82
CA PRO A 34 8.20 -8.55 -11.85
C PRO A 34 7.99 -9.94 -12.46
N TRP A 35 8.74 -10.30 -13.50
CA TRP A 35 8.67 -11.61 -14.17
C TRP A 35 9.20 -12.79 -13.35
N ARG A 36 9.84 -12.55 -12.20
CA ARG A 36 10.28 -13.59 -11.26
C ARG A 36 9.35 -13.74 -10.06
N ARG A 37 8.31 -12.91 -9.97
CA ARG A 37 7.35 -12.91 -8.86
C ARG A 37 6.22 -13.91 -9.14
N PRO A 38 5.54 -14.41 -8.10
CA PRO A 38 4.28 -15.12 -8.29
C PRO A 38 3.29 -14.24 -9.06
N MET A 39 2.53 -14.84 -10.00
CA MET A 39 1.53 -14.10 -10.80
C MET A 39 0.51 -13.38 -9.94
N ALA A 40 0.15 -13.95 -8.78
CA ALA A 40 -0.71 -13.32 -7.79
C ALA A 40 -0.15 -11.98 -7.29
N ALA A 41 1.15 -11.90 -7.04
CA ALA A 41 1.78 -10.68 -6.55
C ALA A 41 1.80 -9.58 -7.62
N VAL A 42 2.10 -9.93 -8.87
CA VAL A 42 2.01 -9.02 -10.02
C VAL A 42 0.56 -8.57 -10.23
N GLY A 43 -0.40 -9.49 -10.11
CA GLY A 43 -1.83 -9.19 -10.21
C GLY A 43 -2.29 -8.18 -9.16
N VAL A 44 -1.85 -8.31 -7.90
CA VAL A 44 -2.14 -7.31 -6.86
C VAL A 44 -1.55 -5.95 -7.22
N HIS A 45 -0.29 -5.88 -7.68
CA HIS A 45 0.33 -4.62 -8.10
C HIS A 45 -0.46 -3.95 -9.23
N VAL A 46 -0.74 -4.68 -10.31
CA VAL A 46 -1.51 -4.19 -11.45
C VAL A 46 -2.92 -3.77 -11.01
N GLY A 47 -3.56 -4.54 -10.13
CA GLY A 47 -4.89 -4.23 -9.62
C GLY A 47 -4.91 -2.95 -8.78
N VAL A 48 -3.95 -2.76 -7.87
CA VAL A 48 -3.81 -1.54 -7.06
C VAL A 48 -3.53 -0.34 -7.95
N TRP A 49 -2.60 -0.47 -8.91
CA TRP A 49 -2.33 0.57 -9.90
C TRP A 49 -3.58 0.96 -10.68
N THR A 50 -4.31 -0.03 -11.20
CA THR A 50 -5.54 0.17 -11.98
C THR A 50 -6.61 0.89 -11.16
N LEU A 51 -6.83 0.45 -9.92
CA LEU A 51 -7.83 1.05 -9.04
C LEU A 51 -7.45 2.49 -8.66
N ALA A 52 -6.20 2.73 -8.25
CA ALA A 52 -5.73 4.07 -7.87
C ALA A 52 -5.80 5.04 -9.06
N PHE A 53 -5.34 4.61 -10.23
CA PHE A 53 -5.42 5.40 -11.45
C PHE A 53 -6.87 5.71 -11.84
N ALA A 54 -7.80 4.75 -11.74
CA ALA A 54 -9.21 4.99 -12.04
C ALA A 54 -9.84 6.00 -11.08
N LEU A 55 -9.54 5.91 -9.77
CA LEU A 55 -10.03 6.85 -8.75
C LEU A 55 -9.52 8.28 -9.00
N GLU A 56 -8.21 8.42 -9.24
CA GLU A 56 -7.56 9.70 -9.57
C GLU A 56 -8.08 10.27 -10.89
N LEU A 57 -8.29 9.42 -11.90
CA LEU A 57 -8.90 9.81 -13.16
C LEU A 57 -10.33 10.32 -12.95
N MET A 58 -11.15 9.66 -12.14
CA MET A 58 -12.51 10.14 -11.83
C MET A 58 -12.50 11.47 -11.08
N LEU A 59 -11.52 11.69 -10.20
CA LEU A 59 -11.39 12.92 -9.42
C LEU A 59 -10.93 14.12 -10.27
N PHE A 60 -9.85 13.94 -11.04
CA PHE A 60 -9.20 15.03 -11.77
C PHE A 60 -9.54 15.10 -13.25
N ARG A 61 -10.02 14.00 -13.83
CA ARG A 61 -10.39 13.85 -15.26
C ARG A 61 -9.21 14.18 -16.19
N ARG A 62 -7.99 13.90 -15.72
CA ARG A 62 -6.70 14.26 -16.31
C ARG A 62 -5.75 13.06 -16.21
N PRO A 63 -5.51 12.31 -17.29
CA PRO A 63 -4.81 11.04 -17.20
C PRO A 63 -3.32 11.14 -16.83
N TYR A 64 -2.57 12.10 -17.35
CA TYR A 64 -1.13 12.24 -17.00
C TYR A 64 -0.95 12.75 -15.58
N PHE A 65 -1.81 13.67 -15.16
CA PHE A 65 -1.87 14.14 -13.78
C PHE A 65 -2.21 13.01 -12.81
N ALA A 66 -3.18 12.17 -13.14
CA ALA A 66 -3.50 10.99 -12.35
C ALA A 66 -2.29 10.04 -12.22
N VAL A 67 -1.57 9.77 -13.31
CA VAL A 67 -0.31 8.99 -13.27
C VAL A 67 0.69 9.63 -12.32
N ALA A 68 0.95 10.92 -12.48
CA ALA A 68 1.92 11.64 -11.65
C ALA A 68 1.53 11.60 -10.17
N ASN A 69 0.25 11.75 -9.85
CA ASN A 69 -0.23 11.76 -8.47
C ASN A 69 -0.16 10.36 -7.83
N VAL A 70 -0.58 9.30 -8.54
CA VAL A 70 -0.45 7.92 -8.05
C VAL A 70 1.02 7.56 -7.83
N LEU A 71 1.90 7.89 -8.77
CA LEU A 71 3.34 7.64 -8.63
C LEU A 71 3.97 8.45 -7.49
N ALA A 72 3.50 9.68 -7.25
CA ALA A 72 3.96 10.49 -6.12
C ALA A 72 3.57 9.87 -4.77
N ILE A 73 2.33 9.35 -4.67
CA ILE A 73 1.86 8.63 -3.48
C ILE A 73 2.67 7.34 -3.27
N GLU A 74 2.87 6.54 -4.32
CA GLU A 74 3.68 5.33 -4.26
C GLU A 74 5.13 5.65 -3.86
N LEU A 75 5.74 6.67 -4.48
CA LEU A 75 7.09 7.12 -4.15
C LEU A 75 7.19 7.57 -2.69
N LEU A 76 6.19 8.27 -2.16
CA LEU A 76 6.15 8.64 -0.74
C LEU A 76 6.20 7.40 0.15
N ILE A 77 5.40 6.38 -0.14
CA ILE A 77 5.41 5.11 0.60
C ILE A 77 6.79 4.44 0.50
N VAL A 78 7.40 4.43 -0.68
CA VAL A 78 8.75 3.90 -0.89
C VAL A 78 9.81 4.66 -0.08
N LEU A 79 9.75 5.99 -0.06
CA LEU A 79 10.67 6.84 0.71
C LEU A 79 10.51 6.60 2.22
N VAL A 80 9.27 6.53 2.71
CA VAL A 80 8.97 6.21 4.11
C VAL A 80 9.47 4.80 4.46
N SER A 81 9.24 3.81 3.60
CA SER A 81 9.75 2.46 3.78
C SER A 81 11.28 2.41 3.83
N ASN A 82 11.96 3.16 2.96
CA ASN A 82 13.43 3.23 2.96
C ASN A 82 13.97 3.91 4.22
N ALA A 83 13.34 5.00 4.67
CA ALA A 83 13.70 5.67 5.91
C ALA A 83 13.50 4.74 7.12
N LYS A 84 12.37 4.02 7.17
CA LYS A 84 12.09 2.99 8.18
C LYS A 84 13.16 1.90 8.15
N TYR A 85 13.52 1.41 6.96
CA TYR A 85 14.52 0.37 6.82
C TYR A 85 15.92 0.81 7.28
N GLN A 86 16.31 2.06 7.01
CA GLN A 86 17.59 2.60 7.49
C GLN A 86 17.67 2.66 9.02
N ALA A 87 16.56 3.02 9.69
CA ALA A 87 16.50 3.13 11.14
C ALA A 87 16.31 1.76 11.85
N LEU A 88 15.40 0.93 11.34
CA LEU A 88 14.92 -0.27 12.04
C LEU A 88 15.32 -1.60 11.39
N ARG A 89 15.89 -1.55 10.18
CA ARG A 89 16.24 -2.75 9.37
C ARG A 89 15.03 -3.65 9.08
N GLU A 90 13.84 -3.06 9.05
CA GLU A 90 12.61 -3.68 8.60
C GLU A 90 11.87 -2.78 7.62
N PRO A 91 11.18 -3.35 6.62
CA PRO A 91 10.46 -2.59 5.63
C PRO A 91 9.10 -2.14 6.18
N PHE A 92 8.43 -1.27 5.42
CA PHE A 92 7.07 -0.84 5.72
C PHE A 92 6.08 -2.01 5.54
N VAL A 93 5.27 -2.26 6.56
CA VAL A 93 4.25 -3.33 6.61
C VAL A 93 2.88 -2.72 6.92
N TYR A 94 1.81 -3.45 6.65
CA TYR A 94 0.45 -2.92 6.76
C TYR A 94 0.10 -2.29 8.13
N PRO A 95 0.47 -2.86 9.29
CA PRO A 95 0.22 -2.22 10.58
C PRO A 95 0.85 -0.83 10.74
N ASP A 96 1.91 -0.50 9.98
CA ASP A 96 2.56 0.82 10.07
C ASP A 96 1.65 1.95 9.54
N PHE A 97 0.60 1.64 8.77
CA PHE A 97 -0.36 2.64 8.31
C PHE A 97 -1.10 3.32 9.47
N GLU A 98 -1.34 2.62 10.58
CA GLU A 98 -1.98 3.22 11.75
C GLU A 98 -1.11 4.34 12.33
N TYR A 99 0.18 4.06 12.53
CA TYR A 99 1.15 5.05 12.99
C TYR A 99 1.34 6.21 12.00
N PHE A 100 1.35 5.91 10.70
CA PHE A 100 1.44 6.94 9.66
C PHE A 100 0.22 7.87 9.66
N LEU A 101 -0.99 7.32 9.76
CA LEU A 101 -2.22 8.10 9.83
C LEU A 101 -2.28 8.94 11.10
N ASP A 102 -1.80 8.41 12.22
CA ASP A 102 -1.74 9.17 13.47
C ASP A 102 -0.75 10.34 13.38
N ALA A 103 0.31 10.21 12.59
CA ALA A 103 1.21 11.32 12.30
C ALA A 103 0.54 12.47 11.52
N VAL A 104 -0.39 12.13 10.62
CA VAL A 104 -1.20 13.12 9.88
C VAL A 104 -2.27 13.75 10.78
N LYS A 105 -2.94 12.96 11.64
CA LYS A 105 -3.96 13.46 12.56
C LYS A 105 -3.40 14.37 13.66
N HIS A 106 -2.17 14.10 14.11
CA HIS A 106 -1.54 14.81 15.22
C HIS A 106 -0.24 15.48 14.78
N PRO A 107 -0.29 16.46 13.85
CA PRO A 107 0.91 17.04 13.25
C PRO A 107 1.83 17.70 14.28
N ARG A 108 1.28 18.26 15.36
CA ARG A 108 2.09 18.87 16.45
C ARG A 108 3.06 17.90 17.11
N LEU A 109 2.75 16.60 17.12
CA LEU A 109 3.61 15.59 17.73
C LEU A 109 4.78 15.20 16.82
N TYR A 110 4.60 15.24 15.49
CA TYR A 110 5.59 14.71 14.54
C TYR A 110 6.36 15.80 13.77
N LEU A 111 5.75 16.96 13.55
CA LEU A 111 6.32 18.07 12.77
C LEU A 111 7.60 18.69 13.39
N PRO A 112 7.77 18.75 14.73
CA PRO A 112 9.04 19.15 15.34
C PRO A 112 10.20 18.20 14.98
N PHE A 113 9.93 16.90 14.83
CA PHE A 113 10.95 15.90 14.49
C PHE A 113 11.22 15.82 12.97
N PHE A 114 10.20 16.07 12.15
CA PHE A 114 10.35 16.14 10.69
C PHE A 114 11.09 17.41 10.23
N GLY A 115 10.87 18.53 10.94
CA GLY A 115 11.43 19.83 10.64
C GLY A 115 10.52 20.67 9.72
N VAL A 116 10.16 21.87 10.19
CA VAL A 116 9.23 22.78 9.50
C VAL A 116 9.67 23.10 8.07
N GLY A 117 10.98 23.31 7.85
CA GLY A 117 11.51 23.62 6.51
C GLY A 117 11.27 22.50 5.50
N LYS A 118 11.47 21.23 5.90
CA LYS A 118 11.19 20.07 5.05
C LYS A 118 9.69 19.92 4.80
N ALA A 119 8.87 20.19 5.81
CA ALA A 119 7.40 20.17 5.68
C ALA A 119 6.91 21.21 4.68
N LEU A 120 7.42 22.46 4.77
CA LEU A 120 7.08 23.53 3.84
C LEU A 120 7.59 23.24 2.43
N ALA A 121 8.81 22.70 2.28
CA ALA A 121 9.35 22.33 0.98
C ALA A 121 8.54 21.20 0.32
N ALA A 122 8.18 20.16 1.08
CA ALA A 122 7.37 19.05 0.58
C ALA A 122 5.94 19.51 0.23
N GLY A 123 5.30 20.25 1.12
CA GLY A 123 3.95 20.78 0.91
C GLY A 123 3.89 21.78 -0.24
N GLY A 124 4.83 22.72 -0.29
CA GLY A 124 4.95 23.70 -1.37
C GLY A 124 5.27 23.06 -2.71
N GLY A 125 6.19 22.09 -2.75
CA GLY A 125 6.52 21.33 -3.95
C GLY A 125 5.32 20.54 -4.49
N TYR A 126 4.58 19.87 -3.60
CA TYR A 126 3.35 19.17 -3.98
C TYR A 126 2.27 20.14 -4.46
N PHE A 127 2.07 21.28 -3.79
CA PHE A 127 1.13 22.31 -4.25
C PHE A 127 1.48 22.83 -5.65
N LEU A 128 2.76 23.11 -5.92
CA LEU A 128 3.21 23.52 -7.25
C LEU A 128 2.98 22.43 -8.30
N ALA A 129 3.19 21.16 -7.94
CA ALA A 129 2.89 20.03 -8.83
C ALA A 129 1.38 19.93 -9.13
N LEU A 130 0.51 20.10 -8.12
CA LEU A 130 -0.94 20.15 -8.30
C LEU A 130 -1.34 21.31 -9.22
N TRP A 131 -0.82 22.51 -8.96
CA TRP A 131 -1.12 23.69 -9.76
C TRP A 131 -0.67 23.53 -11.20
N ALA A 132 0.55 23.04 -11.43
CA ALA A 132 1.08 22.77 -12.77
C ALA A 132 0.24 21.72 -13.50
N GLY A 133 -0.08 20.60 -12.86
CA GLY A 133 -0.87 19.55 -13.50
C GLY A 133 -2.31 19.96 -13.83
N LEU A 134 -2.93 20.77 -12.98
CA LEU A 134 -4.27 21.30 -13.23
C LEU A 134 -4.32 22.42 -14.28
N THR A 135 -3.20 23.09 -14.56
CA THR A 135 -3.12 24.19 -15.54
C THR A 135 -2.55 23.75 -16.89
N LEU A 136 -1.61 22.81 -16.91
CA LEU A 136 -0.91 22.38 -18.13
C LEU A 136 -1.65 21.29 -18.89
N GLU A 137 -2.33 20.38 -18.20
CA GLU A 137 -3.12 19.36 -18.86
C GLU A 137 -4.51 19.93 -19.21
N GLU A 138 -5.21 19.36 -20.17
CA GLU A 138 -6.64 19.63 -20.44
C GLU A 138 -7.51 18.49 -19.88
N SER A 139 -8.71 18.82 -19.40
CA SER A 139 -9.58 17.78 -18.82
C SER A 139 -10.26 17.03 -19.95
N LEU A 140 -10.34 15.71 -19.82
CA LEU A 140 -11.05 14.83 -20.75
C LEU A 140 -12.53 15.23 -20.98
N THR A 141 -13.09 16.06 -20.09
CA THR A 141 -14.50 16.47 -20.11
C THR A 141 -14.72 17.97 -20.31
N ALA A 142 -13.67 18.81 -20.38
CA ALA A 142 -13.79 20.27 -20.36
C ALA A 142 -14.06 20.96 -21.71
N GLY A 143 -14.30 20.23 -22.80
CA GLY A 143 -14.83 20.85 -24.03
C GLY A 143 -14.35 20.29 -25.37
N ALA A 144 -13.31 19.47 -25.41
CA ALA A 144 -12.81 18.84 -26.64
C ALA A 144 -11.94 17.60 -26.35
N GLY A 145 -12.17 16.93 -25.22
CA GLY A 145 -11.42 15.75 -24.79
C GLY A 145 -11.82 14.44 -25.49
N LEU A 146 -12.73 14.50 -26.47
CA LEU A 146 -12.76 13.54 -27.56
C LEU A 146 -11.73 13.98 -28.59
N TRP A 147 -10.46 13.64 -28.38
CA TRP A 147 -9.44 13.73 -29.43
C TRP A 147 -9.74 12.79 -30.63
N LEU A 148 -10.85 12.03 -30.58
CA LEU A 148 -11.39 11.17 -31.64
C LEU A 148 -12.94 11.07 -31.61
N VAL A 149 -13.70 12.17 -31.43
CA VAL A 149 -14.93 12.22 -32.26
C VAL A 149 -14.38 12.68 -33.58
N SER A 150 -14.45 11.82 -34.58
CA SER A 150 -14.55 12.30 -35.95
C SER A 150 -15.54 13.45 -35.94
N PHE A 151 -15.07 14.65 -36.27
CA PHE A 151 -15.88 15.86 -36.48
C PHE A 151 -16.97 15.68 -37.58
N SER A 152 -17.19 14.44 -38.06
CA SER A 152 -18.11 14.07 -39.12
C SER A 152 -19.45 13.48 -38.66
N GLU A 153 -19.66 13.17 -37.37
CA GLU A 153 -20.85 12.40 -36.94
C GLU A 153 -21.63 12.96 -35.73
N LEU A 154 -21.45 14.23 -35.34
CA LEU A 154 -22.41 14.86 -34.44
C LEU A 154 -23.48 15.59 -35.27
N PRO A 155 -24.76 15.18 -35.21
CA PRO A 155 -25.86 15.96 -35.78
C PRO A 155 -25.81 17.36 -35.20
N GLN A 156 -25.79 18.36 -36.08
CA GLN A 156 -25.57 19.79 -35.81
C GLN A 156 -26.64 20.45 -34.90
N GLU A 157 -27.55 19.69 -34.29
CA GLU A 157 -28.80 20.18 -33.69
C GLU A 157 -28.97 19.88 -32.19
N SER A 158 -27.99 19.27 -31.49
CA SER A 158 -28.12 19.11 -30.04
C SER A 158 -27.48 20.29 -29.30
N PRO A 159 -28.20 21.02 -28.42
CA PRO A 159 -27.59 21.98 -27.52
C PRO A 159 -26.51 21.26 -26.69
N PHE A 160 -25.34 21.86 -26.59
CA PHE A 160 -24.20 21.36 -25.81
C PHE A 160 -24.65 21.02 -24.38
N ASP A 161 -24.94 19.76 -24.10
CA ASP A 161 -25.28 19.27 -22.77
C ASP A 161 -23.99 18.71 -22.12
N PRO A 162 -23.37 19.42 -21.16
CA PRO A 162 -22.16 18.99 -20.49
C PRO A 162 -22.35 17.72 -19.63
N ILE A 163 -23.58 17.26 -19.41
CA ILE A 163 -23.89 16.03 -18.65
C ILE A 163 -23.67 14.78 -19.52
N VAL A 164 -23.93 14.87 -20.83
CA VAL A 164 -23.84 13.75 -21.79
C VAL A 164 -22.42 13.16 -21.90
N PRO A 165 -21.31 13.92 -21.91
CA PRO A 165 -19.96 13.33 -21.89
C PRO A 165 -19.53 12.81 -20.50
N MET A 166 -20.20 13.20 -19.42
CA MET A 166 -19.84 12.80 -18.05
C MET A 166 -20.28 11.37 -17.71
N PHE A 167 -21.52 10.99 -18.07
CA PHE A 167 -22.03 9.64 -17.81
C PHE A 167 -21.18 8.51 -18.42
N PRO A 168 -20.85 8.53 -19.73
CA PRO A 168 -19.98 7.50 -20.30
C PRO A 168 -18.60 7.53 -19.68
N PHE A 169 -18.03 8.71 -19.40
CA PHE A 169 -16.73 8.81 -18.71
C PHE A 169 -16.75 8.10 -17.35
N LEU A 170 -17.75 8.36 -16.52
CA LEU A 170 -17.90 7.74 -15.20
C LEU A 170 -18.14 6.23 -15.31
N LEU A 171 -18.96 5.78 -16.25
CA LEU A 171 -19.25 4.36 -16.46
C LEU A 171 -18.00 3.57 -16.85
N HIS A 172 -17.23 4.06 -17.82
CA HIS A 172 -16.01 3.38 -18.29
C HIS A 172 -14.93 3.41 -17.20
N SER A 173 -14.73 4.55 -16.54
CA SER A 173 -13.76 4.69 -15.44
C SER A 173 -14.11 3.81 -14.24
N SER A 174 -15.39 3.73 -13.89
CA SER A 174 -15.88 2.85 -12.81
C SER A 174 -15.69 1.39 -13.15
N THR A 175 -16.00 0.98 -14.39
CA THR A 175 -15.79 -0.39 -14.85
C THR A 175 -14.31 -0.77 -14.83
N PHE A 176 -13.44 0.16 -15.24
CA PHE A 176 -11.98 -0.02 -15.16
C PHE A 176 -11.50 -0.18 -13.71
N GLY A 177 -11.95 0.69 -12.81
CA GLY A 177 -11.64 0.62 -11.39
C GLY A 177 -12.16 -0.67 -10.73
N LEU A 178 -13.37 -1.12 -11.08
CA LEU A 178 -13.93 -2.40 -10.62
C LEU A 178 -13.10 -3.59 -11.13
N GLY A 179 -12.61 -3.56 -12.37
CA GLY A 179 -11.68 -4.55 -12.89
C GLY A 179 -10.38 -4.61 -12.06
N GLY A 180 -9.83 -3.45 -11.71
CA GLY A 180 -8.70 -3.35 -10.77
C GLY A 180 -9.01 -3.97 -9.41
N LEU A 181 -10.15 -3.63 -8.81
CA LEU A 181 -10.59 -4.17 -7.52
C LEU A 181 -10.79 -5.69 -7.56
N MET A 182 -11.43 -6.21 -8.60
CA MET A 182 -11.60 -7.66 -8.82
C MET A 182 -10.25 -8.36 -8.94
N LEU A 183 -9.28 -7.74 -9.63
CA LEU A 183 -7.94 -8.27 -9.76
C LEU A 183 -7.20 -8.29 -8.41
N ILE A 184 -7.30 -7.22 -7.60
CA ILE A 184 -6.76 -7.19 -6.24
C ILE A 184 -7.37 -8.33 -5.41
N TRP A 185 -8.69 -8.47 -5.41
CA TRP A 185 -9.37 -9.46 -4.58
C TRP A 185 -9.03 -10.89 -5.01
N GLY A 186 -9.11 -11.18 -6.32
CA GLY A 186 -8.80 -12.49 -6.87
C GLY A 186 -7.33 -12.88 -6.71
N ALA A 187 -6.42 -11.99 -7.11
CA ALA A 187 -4.98 -12.24 -7.00
C ALA A 187 -4.51 -12.22 -5.55
N GLY A 188 -5.04 -11.31 -4.74
CA GLY A 188 -4.73 -11.15 -3.33
C GLY A 188 -5.11 -12.36 -2.48
N ASN A 189 -6.23 -13.01 -2.78
CA ASN A 189 -6.62 -14.28 -2.14
C ASN A 189 -5.67 -15.44 -2.51
N ALA A 190 -4.98 -15.34 -3.64
CA ALA A 190 -3.98 -16.32 -4.10
C ALA A 190 -2.55 -16.01 -3.62
N VAL A 191 -2.31 -14.86 -2.97
CA VAL A 191 -1.01 -14.54 -2.38
C VAL A 191 -0.73 -15.47 -1.19
N GLN A 192 0.45 -16.10 -1.21
CA GLN A 192 0.90 -17.01 -0.14
C GLN A 192 0.99 -16.27 1.21
N HIS A 193 0.77 -16.99 2.31
CA HIS A 193 0.87 -16.41 3.65
C HIS A 193 2.26 -15.84 3.91
N PRO A 194 2.36 -14.68 4.58
CA PRO A 194 3.65 -14.04 4.86
C PRO A 194 4.54 -14.99 5.66
N SER A 195 5.82 -15.08 5.26
CA SER A 195 6.83 -15.96 5.85
C SER A 195 7.31 -15.49 7.23
N ALA A 196 6.68 -14.44 7.77
CA ALA A 196 7.04 -13.75 8.99
C ALA A 196 8.42 -13.05 8.93
N SER A 197 9.00 -12.99 7.73
CA SER A 197 10.19 -12.19 7.39
C SER A 197 9.77 -11.11 6.40
N ALA A 198 9.47 -9.92 6.91
CA ALA A 198 8.99 -8.80 6.09
C ALA A 198 9.96 -8.45 4.94
N ASN A 199 11.27 -8.66 5.13
CA ASN A 199 12.27 -8.50 4.08
C ASN A 199 12.09 -9.53 2.94
N ASP A 200 11.92 -10.81 3.29
CA ASP A 200 11.77 -11.87 2.29
C ASP A 200 10.41 -11.75 1.57
N ASP A 201 9.37 -11.36 2.30
CA ASP A 201 8.03 -11.14 1.74
C ASP A 201 8.03 -9.95 0.78
N LEU A 202 8.66 -8.82 1.17
CA LEU A 202 8.82 -7.65 0.29
C LEU A 202 9.66 -7.99 -0.94
N THR A 203 10.79 -8.67 -0.78
CA THR A 203 11.67 -8.98 -1.91
C THR A 203 11.02 -9.93 -2.92
N ARG A 204 10.26 -10.92 -2.45
CA ARG A 204 9.59 -11.92 -3.31
C ARG A 204 8.29 -11.42 -3.92
N GLY A 205 7.47 -10.69 -3.16
CA GLY A 205 6.13 -10.26 -3.56
C GLY A 205 6.09 -8.84 -4.12
N GLY A 206 6.97 -7.95 -3.67
CA GLY A 206 6.84 -6.52 -3.86
C GLY A 206 5.99 -5.85 -2.79
N LEU A 207 5.86 -4.52 -2.88
CA LEU A 207 5.27 -3.65 -1.88
C LEU A 207 3.79 -3.99 -1.65
N PHE A 208 2.96 -3.86 -2.68
CA PHE A 208 1.51 -4.00 -2.53
C PHE A 208 1.10 -5.43 -2.17
N ALA A 209 1.77 -6.44 -2.72
CA ALA A 209 1.50 -7.84 -2.36
C ALA A 209 1.88 -8.13 -0.90
N SER A 210 3.02 -7.59 -0.43
CA SER A 210 3.42 -7.69 0.98
C SER A 210 2.36 -7.03 1.87
N LEU A 211 2.00 -5.78 1.60
CA LEU A 211 0.98 -5.05 2.36
C LEU A 211 -0.36 -5.79 2.40
N TRP A 212 -0.83 -6.30 1.26
CA TRP A 212 -2.06 -7.09 1.19
C TRP A 212 -1.98 -8.36 2.06
N SER A 213 -0.87 -9.09 1.99
CA SER A 213 -0.68 -10.32 2.76
C SER A 213 -0.68 -10.09 4.28
N TYR A 214 -0.04 -8.99 4.73
CA TYR A 214 -0.04 -8.60 6.14
C TYR A 214 -1.41 -8.09 6.58
N ALA A 215 -2.14 -7.35 5.75
CA ALA A 215 -3.51 -6.91 6.02
C ALA A 215 -4.47 -8.10 6.21
N LEU A 216 -4.35 -9.12 5.36
CA LEU A 216 -5.15 -10.33 5.47
C LEU A 216 -4.81 -11.11 6.74
N GLU A 217 -3.52 -11.21 7.08
CA GLU A 217 -3.08 -11.93 8.27
C GLU A 217 -3.50 -11.22 9.56
N GLU A 218 -3.47 -9.89 9.62
CA GLU A 218 -3.96 -9.13 10.77
C GLU A 218 -5.47 -9.34 11.01
N ARG A 219 -6.25 -9.45 9.94
CA ARG A 219 -7.70 -9.72 10.00
C ARG A 219 -8.04 -11.17 10.34
N ARG A 220 -7.06 -12.08 10.35
CA ARG A 220 -7.29 -13.45 10.79
C ARG A 220 -7.41 -13.45 12.30
N SER A 221 -8.60 -13.82 12.77
CA SER A 221 -8.79 -14.12 14.19
C SER A 221 -7.71 -15.09 14.64
N ILE A 222 -7.05 -14.77 15.75
CA ILE A 222 -6.14 -15.69 16.45
C ILE A 222 -6.95 -16.96 16.70
N SER A 223 -6.65 -18.02 15.96
CA SER A 223 -7.40 -19.27 16.01
C SER A 223 -7.59 -19.72 17.45
N ASP A 224 -8.75 -20.29 17.78
CA ASP A 224 -9.03 -20.84 19.11
C ASP A 224 -7.94 -21.79 19.59
N VAL A 225 -7.19 -22.42 18.67
CA VAL A 225 -6.01 -23.24 18.94
C VAL A 225 -4.90 -22.47 19.67
N VAL A 226 -4.57 -21.24 19.27
CA VAL A 226 -3.56 -20.42 19.96
C VAL A 226 -4.08 -19.97 21.33
N ARG A 227 -5.40 -19.70 21.44
CA ARG A 227 -6.04 -19.36 22.70
C ARG A 227 -6.07 -20.56 23.67
N GLN A 228 -6.27 -21.77 23.17
CA GLN A 228 -6.21 -23.03 23.92
C GLN A 228 -4.79 -23.43 24.32
N LEU A 229 -3.80 -23.15 23.47
CA LEU A 229 -2.38 -23.37 23.77
C LEU A 229 -1.77 -22.25 24.63
N SER A 230 -2.52 -21.19 24.91
CA SER A 230 -2.07 -20.11 25.78
C SER A 230 -1.88 -20.65 27.21
N PRO A 231 -0.76 -20.34 27.88
CA PRO A 231 -0.59 -20.65 29.30
C PRO A 231 -1.62 -19.94 30.20
N PHE A 232 -2.38 -18.99 29.64
CA PHE A 232 -3.49 -18.28 30.29
C PHE A 232 -4.87 -18.77 29.83
N SER A 233 -4.96 -19.91 29.15
CA SER A 233 -6.24 -20.54 28.84
C SER A 233 -6.98 -20.82 30.15
N PRO A 234 -8.30 -20.57 30.27
CA PRO A 234 -9.07 -20.89 31.47
C PRO A 234 -9.03 -22.39 31.81
N ASP A 235 -8.79 -23.25 30.82
CA ASP A 235 -8.61 -24.70 30.98
C ASP A 235 -7.14 -25.11 31.23
N ALA A 236 -6.21 -24.15 31.26
CA ALA A 236 -4.82 -24.43 31.62
C ALA A 236 -4.80 -24.93 33.07
N THR A 237 -4.34 -26.16 33.26
CA THR A 237 -4.22 -26.74 34.59
C THR A 237 -3.36 -25.81 35.44
N ALA A 238 -3.98 -25.18 36.45
CA ALA A 238 -3.26 -24.32 37.38
C ALA A 238 -2.09 -25.13 37.94
N LEU A 239 -0.87 -24.72 37.61
CA LEU A 239 0.32 -25.28 38.25
C LEU A 239 0.14 -25.06 39.74
N GLN A 240 -0.07 -26.15 40.50
CA GLN A 240 -0.06 -26.08 41.95
C GLN A 240 1.35 -25.72 42.38
N VAL A 241 1.55 -24.43 42.65
CA VAL A 241 2.80 -23.92 43.16
C VAL A 241 2.88 -24.26 44.64
N THR A 242 3.59 -25.32 44.96
CA THR A 242 3.93 -25.69 46.34
C THR A 242 5.25 -25.04 46.73
N GLY A 243 5.23 -23.77 47.13
CA GLY A 243 6.41 -23.08 47.66
C GLY A 243 6.36 -21.54 47.58
N GLN A 244 7.23 -20.87 48.35
CA GLN A 244 7.44 -19.43 48.27
C GLN A 244 8.11 -19.12 46.93
N LEU A 245 7.36 -18.47 46.02
CA LEU A 245 7.84 -18.15 44.68
C LEU A 245 8.95 -17.09 44.72
N PRO A 246 9.92 -17.16 43.80
CA PRO A 246 10.86 -16.06 43.60
C PRO A 246 10.11 -14.79 43.17
N ASN A 247 10.61 -13.62 43.56
CA ASN A 247 10.10 -12.34 43.08
C ASN A 247 10.24 -12.29 41.55
N LEU A 248 9.11 -12.23 40.84
CA LEU A 248 9.09 -12.03 39.40
C LEU A 248 9.16 -10.53 39.12
N VAL A 249 10.33 -10.06 38.70
CA VAL A 249 10.44 -8.71 38.13
C VAL A 249 10.09 -8.81 36.65
N ALA A 250 8.87 -8.46 36.29
CA ALA A 250 8.47 -8.29 34.90
C ALA A 250 9.02 -6.94 34.39
N VAL A 251 10.17 -6.97 33.74
CA VAL A 251 10.65 -5.81 32.99
C VAL A 251 9.92 -5.81 31.65
N GLN A 252 8.83 -5.05 31.56
CA GLN A 252 8.21 -4.73 30.28
C GLN A 252 9.12 -3.76 29.54
N SER A 253 10.10 -4.30 28.83
CA SER A 253 10.79 -3.54 27.82
C SER A 253 9.85 -3.41 26.62
N GLU A 254 9.49 -2.20 26.22
CA GLU A 254 8.96 -1.93 24.86
C GLU A 254 10.03 -2.19 23.76
N SER A 255 11.00 -3.08 24.04
CA SER A 255 11.99 -3.57 23.10
C SER A 255 11.33 -4.61 22.22
N PHE A 256 10.79 -4.14 21.08
CA PHE A 256 10.58 -4.86 19.83
C PHE A 256 10.59 -6.39 19.93
N PHE A 257 9.59 -6.96 20.60
CA PHE A 257 9.42 -8.41 20.66
C PHE A 257 9.11 -8.89 19.24
N ARG A 258 10.01 -9.68 18.64
CA ARG A 258 9.83 -10.20 17.27
C ARG A 258 8.86 -11.39 17.29
N ALA A 259 7.58 -11.13 17.57
CA ALA A 259 6.50 -12.13 17.69
C ALA A 259 6.33 -13.02 16.44
N ARG A 260 6.85 -12.55 15.30
CA ARG A 260 6.90 -13.24 14.00
C ARG A 260 7.57 -14.62 14.04
N LEU A 261 8.45 -14.89 15.00
CA LEU A 261 9.13 -16.20 15.15
C LEU A 261 8.29 -17.27 15.87
N ILE A 262 7.15 -16.91 16.48
CA ILE A 262 6.36 -17.86 17.29
C ILE A 262 5.72 -18.98 16.43
N LYS A 263 5.57 -18.79 15.11
CA LYS A 263 5.06 -19.82 14.19
C LYS A 263 6.00 -21.03 13.99
N ARG A 264 7.26 -20.95 14.43
CA ARG A 264 8.21 -22.07 14.41
C ARG A 264 8.96 -22.14 15.74
N ILE A 265 8.28 -22.61 16.78
CA ILE A 265 8.98 -23.20 17.92
C ILE A 265 8.88 -24.72 17.75
N PRO A 266 9.94 -25.40 17.25
CA PRO A 266 10.07 -26.83 17.48
C PRO A 266 10.07 -27.04 18.99
N LYS A 267 9.22 -27.94 19.49
CA LYS A 267 9.33 -28.44 20.86
C LYS A 267 10.79 -28.88 21.06
N GLN A 268 11.47 -28.26 22.02
CA GLN A 268 12.89 -28.42 22.37
C GLN A 268 13.88 -27.58 21.56
N THR A 269 14.31 -26.46 22.13
CA THR A 269 15.74 -26.19 22.26
C THR A 269 16.02 -25.25 23.42
N LYS A 270 17.06 -25.59 24.17
CA LYS A 270 17.53 -24.92 25.38
C LYS A 270 17.76 -23.43 25.14
N ILE A 271 17.25 -22.61 26.05
CA ILE A 271 17.58 -21.19 26.17
C ILE A 271 19.11 -21.08 26.32
N CYS A 272 19.77 -20.48 25.33
CA CYS A 272 21.20 -20.17 25.39
C CYS A 272 21.43 -18.95 26.31
N PRO A 273 22.54 -18.92 27.08
CA PRO A 273 22.74 -17.94 28.14
C PRO A 273 23.36 -16.65 27.56
N LEU A 274 22.55 -15.62 27.36
CA LEU A 274 23.04 -14.28 27.02
C LEU A 274 22.63 -13.21 28.06
N LEU A 275 22.44 -13.63 29.32
CA LEU A 275 22.40 -12.75 30.48
C LEU A 275 23.71 -12.89 31.29
N LYS A 276 24.78 -12.32 30.75
CA LYS A 276 25.97 -11.95 31.54
C LYS A 276 26.50 -10.64 30.99
N PHE A 277 25.75 -9.56 31.16
CA PHE A 277 26.32 -8.21 31.21
C PHE A 277 25.36 -7.33 32.00
N ILE A 278 25.89 -6.79 33.09
CA ILE A 278 25.48 -5.68 33.98
C ILE A 278 25.85 -6.14 35.39
N ALA A 279 27.09 -5.83 35.75
CA ALA A 279 27.51 -5.63 37.13
C ALA A 279 27.15 -4.19 37.53
#